data_AF-A0A538FZH9-F1
#
_entry.id   AF-A0A538FZH9-F1
#
_cell.length_a   1.000
_cell.length_b   1.000
_cell.length_c   1.000
_cell.angle_alpha   90.00
_cell.angle_beta   90.00
_cell.angle_gamma   90.00
#
_symmetry.space_group_name_H-M   'P 1'
#
loop_
_entity.id
_entity.type
_entity.pdbx_description
1 polymer ?
#
loop_
_entity_poly.entity_id
_entity_poly.type
_entity_poly.pdbx_seq_one_letter_code
_entity_poly.pdbx_strand_id
1 'polypeptide(L)'
;MSREIIEFVQELERDKGIESDTLIEALEDALLAAYKKTPGASRHAVVELDREEGDFRVFSIELPPDIEERLLEEARERVLT
;
A
#
# COMPACT_ATOMS: atom_id res chain seq x y z
N MET A 1 1.04 19.99 -4.18
CA MET A 1 1.56 18.65 -4.45
C MET A 1 0.61 17.57 -3.95
N SER A 2 0.45 17.34 -2.65
CA SER A 2 -0.47 16.30 -2.14
C SER A 2 -1.93 16.48 -2.58
N ARG A 3 -2.45 17.71 -2.46
CA ARG A 3 -3.84 18.03 -2.84
C ARG A 3 -4.16 17.86 -4.34
N GLU A 4 -3.15 17.98 -5.21
CA GLU A 4 -3.31 17.83 -6.67
C GLU A 4 -3.62 16.37 -7.05
N ILE A 5 -3.15 15.40 -6.26
CA ILE A 5 -3.44 13.98 -6.47
C ILE A 5 -4.93 13.71 -6.24
N ILE A 6 -5.51 14.24 -5.16
CA ILE A 6 -6.93 14.05 -4.84
C ILE A 6 -7.83 14.72 -5.86
N GLU A 7 -7.48 15.93 -6.30
CA GLU A 7 -8.20 16.63 -7.37
C GLU A 7 -8.23 15.80 -8.66
N PHE A 8 -7.10 15.17 -9.03
CA PHE A 8 -7.00 14.31 -10.21
C PHE A 8 -7.78 13.00 -10.06
N VAL A 9 -7.78 12.39 -8.87
CA VAL A 9 -8.61 11.21 -8.56
C VAL A 9 -10.09 11.54 -8.75
N GLN A 10 -10.55 12.68 -8.23
CA GLN A 10 -11.94 13.12 -8.40
C GLN A 10 -12.28 13.49 -9.84
N GLU A 11 -11.33 14.03 -10.61
CA GLU A 11 -11.50 14.28 -12.04
C GLU A 11 -11.67 12.98 -12.82
N LEU A 12 -10.82 11.99 -12.56
CA LEU A 12 -10.92 10.66 -13.16
C LEU A 12 -12.23 9.97 -12.81
N GLU A 13 -12.73 10.11 -11.58
CA GLU A 13 -14.04 9.59 -11.21
C GLU A 13 -15.15 10.19 -12.08
N ARG A 14 -15.15 11.52 -12.28
CA ARG A 14 -16.16 12.19 -13.11
C ARG A 14 -16.04 11.84 -14.59
N ASP A 15 -14.82 11.76 -15.12
CA ASP A 15 -14.57 11.60 -16.55
C ASP A 15 -14.60 10.14 -17.02
N LYS A 16 -14.15 9.22 -16.17
CA LYS A 16 -13.99 7.80 -16.48
C LYS A 16 -14.98 6.91 -15.73
N GLY A 17 -15.67 7.42 -14.71
CA GLY A 17 -16.58 6.63 -13.88
C GLY A 17 -15.88 5.59 -13.01
N ILE A 18 -14.61 5.80 -12.67
CA ILE A 18 -13.84 4.90 -11.80
C ILE A 18 -14.02 5.39 -10.37
N GLU A 19 -14.43 4.52 -9.47
CA GLU A 19 -14.59 4.89 -8.06
C GLU A 19 -13.27 5.41 -7.48
N SER A 20 -13.33 6.56 -6.81
CA SER A 20 -12.16 7.18 -6.18
C SER A 20 -11.40 6.22 -5.26
N ASP A 21 -12.12 5.37 -4.54
CA ASP A 21 -11.53 4.35 -3.66
C ASP A 21 -10.64 3.36 -4.42
N THR A 22 -11.07 2.91 -5.60
CA THR A 22 -10.27 2.01 -6.44
C THR A 22 -8.99 2.70 -6.94
N LEU A 23 -9.07 3.98 -7.28
CA LEU A 23 -7.91 4.75 -7.73
C LEU A 23 -6.91 4.96 -6.59
N ILE A 24 -7.41 5.24 -5.38
CA ILE A 24 -6.59 5.43 -4.19
C ILE A 24 -5.87 4.11 -3.82
N GLU A 25 -6.57 2.98 -3.81
CA GLU A 25 -5.95 1.68 -3.56
C GLU A 25 -4.87 1.35 -4.61
N ALA A 26 -5.16 1.62 -5.88
CA ALA A 26 -4.18 1.42 -6.96
C ALA A 26 -2.95 2.34 -6.81
N LEU A 27 -3.14 3.57 -6.30
CA LEU A 27 -2.05 4.51 -6.00
C LEU A 27 -1.19 4.01 -4.84
N GLU A 28 -1.80 3.53 -3.75
CA GLU A 28 -1.11 2.95 -2.61
C GLU A 28 -0.25 1.74 -3.04
N ASP A 29 -0.81 0.85 -3.86
CA ASP A 29 -0.10 -0.29 -4.42
C ASP A 29 1.08 0.12 -5.31
N ALA A 30 0.88 1.14 -6.15
CA ALA A 30 1.93 1.67 -7.02
C ALA A 30 3.07 2.30 -6.21
N LEU A 31 2.73 3.07 -5.18
CA LEU A 31 3.69 3.67 -4.25
C LEU A 31 4.45 2.59 -3.47
N LEU A 32 3.76 1.55 -3.01
CA LEU A 32 4.37 0.41 -2.32
C LEU A 32 5.35 -0.33 -3.25
N ALA A 33 4.95 -0.57 -4.50
CA ALA A 33 5.79 -1.20 -5.50
C ALA A 33 7.04 -0.37 -5.83
N ALA A 34 6.91 0.96 -5.86
CA ALA A 34 8.04 1.87 -6.03
C ALA A 34 8.97 1.82 -4.80
N TYR A 35 8.43 1.89 -3.59
CA TYR A 35 9.19 1.79 -2.35
C TYR A 35 10.00 0.48 -2.29
N LYS A 36 9.38 -0.67 -2.60
CA LYS A 36 10.03 -1.99 -2.60
C LYS A 36 11.22 -2.12 -3.55
N LYS A 37 11.35 -1.23 -4.55
CA LYS A 37 12.51 -1.18 -5.46
C LYS A 37 13.69 -0.40 -4.89
N THR A 38 13.49 0.31 -3.79
CA THR A 38 14.53 1.13 -3.15
C THR A 38 15.47 0.24 -2.32
N PRO A 39 16.78 0.50 -2.32
CA PRO A 39 17.71 -0.25 -1.46
C PRO A 39 17.34 -0.15 0.02
N GLY A 40 17.33 -1.29 0.71
CA GLY A 40 16.99 -1.34 2.13
C GLY A 40 15.50 -1.23 2.45
N ALA A 41 14.63 -1.33 1.44
CA ALA A 41 13.18 -1.37 1.66
C ALA A 41 12.82 -2.52 2.61
N SER A 42 12.04 -2.20 3.64
CA SER A 42 11.52 -3.21 4.56
C SER A 42 10.64 -4.22 3.83
N ARG A 43 10.78 -5.50 4.21
CA ARG A 43 10.01 -6.62 3.67
C ARG A 43 8.50 -6.42 3.89
N HIS A 44 8.14 -5.91 5.06
CA HIS A 44 6.75 -5.70 5.48
C HIS A 44 6.45 -4.21 5.54
N ALA A 45 6.36 -3.59 4.38
CA ALA A 45 5.98 -2.19 4.27
C ALA A 45 4.52 -2.04 3.85
N VAL A 46 3.88 -1.00 4.37
CA VAL A 46 2.52 -0.58 4.04
C VAL A 46 2.57 0.89 3.65
N VAL A 47 1.79 1.26 2.64
CA VAL A 47 1.60 2.66 2.26
C VAL A 47 0.17 3.02 2.59
N GLU A 48 -0.03 4.18 3.20
CA GLU A 48 -1.33 4.77 3.45
C GLU A 48 -1.40 6.13 2.77
N LEU A 49 -2.47 6.37 2.00
CA LEU A 49 -2.79 7.64 1.36
C LEU A 49 -4.00 8.28 2.04
N ASP A 50 -3.84 9.51 2.50
CA ASP A 50 -4.94 10.30 3.04
C ASP A 50 -5.87 10.75 1.92
N ARG A 51 -7.15 10.37 2.03
CA ARG A 51 -8.17 10.59 0.99
C ARG A 51 -8.65 12.04 0.89
N GLU A 52 -8.38 12.87 1.90
CA GLU A 52 -8.82 14.27 1.97
C GLU A 52 -7.65 15.23 1.69
N GLU A 53 -6.49 14.97 2.30
CA GLU A 53 -5.31 15.82 2.19
C GLU A 53 -4.39 15.43 1.02
N GLY A 54 -4.43 14.16 0.59
CA GLY A 54 -3.55 13.60 -0.43
C GLY A 54 -2.11 13.40 0.03
N ASP A 55 -1.85 13.51 1.33
CA ASP A 55 -0.55 13.16 1.92
C ASP A 55 -0.44 11.64 2.03
N PHE A 56 0.77 11.09 1.90
CA PHE A 56 0.98 9.65 2.01
C PHE A 56 2.12 9.34 2.95
N ARG A 57 2.03 8.18 3.61
CA ARG A 57 3.05 7.70 4.53
C ARG A 57 3.40 6.26 4.23
N VAL A 58 4.68 5.95 4.37
CA VAL A 58 5.19 4.59 4.27
C VAL A 58 5.56 4.12 5.66
N PHE A 59 4.93 3.04 6.10
CA PHE A 59 5.21 2.40 7.37
C PHE A 59 5.97 1.11 7.13
N SER A 60 7.07 0.92 7.86
CA SER A 60 7.78 -0.35 7.92
C SER A 60 7.39 -1.10 9.19
N ILE A 61 6.96 -2.35 9.04
CA ILE A 61 6.67 -3.25 10.14
C ILE A 61 7.90 -4.13 10.33
N GLU A 62 8.53 -4.02 11.51
CA GLU A 62 9.60 -4.93 11.90
C GLU A 62 9.01 -6.07 12.74
N LEU A 63 9.28 -7.30 12.32
CA LEU A 63 8.89 -8.50 13.04
C LEU A 63 10.13 -9.15 13.65
N PRO A 64 10.09 -9.56 14.93
CA PRO A 64 11.13 -10.40 15.50
C PRO A 64 11.28 -11.69 14.67
N PRO A 65 12.52 -12.18 14.42
CA PRO A 65 12.75 -13.32 13.53
C PRO A 65 12.00 -14.60 13.92
N ASP A 66 11.88 -14.86 15.23
CA ASP A 66 11.16 -16.00 15.79
C ASP A 66 9.65 -15.96 15.51
N ILE A 67 9.09 -14.75 15.50
CA ILE A 67 7.67 -14.54 15.19
C ILE A 67 7.44 -14.68 13.68
N GLU A 68 8.34 -14.14 12.86
CA GLU A 68 8.23 -14.22 11.40
C GLU A 68 8.30 -15.67 10.90
N GLU A 69 9.21 -16.48 11.44
CA GLU A 69 9.35 -17.90 11.09
C GLU A 69 8.07 -18.69 11.42
N ARG A 70 7.55 -18.53 12.65
CA ARG A 70 6.32 -19.20 13.08
C ARG A 70 5.12 -18.85 12.21
N LEU A 71 4.96 -17.56 11.88
CA LEU A 71 3.85 -17.10 11.03
C LEU A 71 3.93 -17.66 9.60
N LEU A 72 5.15 -17.80 9.06
CA LEU A 72 5.36 -18.40 7.73
C LEU A 72 5.03 -19.90 7.73
N GLU A 73 5.35 -20.62 8.80
CA GLU A 73 5.03 -22.04 8.95
C GLU A 73 3.51 -22.27 9.05
N GLU A 74 2.82 -21.53 9.92
CA GLU A 74 1.36 -21.59 10.05
C GLU A 74 0.63 -21.27 8.73
N ALA A 75 1.12 -20.27 7.99
CA ALA A 75 0.54 -19.90 6.70
C ALA A 75 0.70 -21.01 5.65
N ARG A 76 1.84 -21.72 5.64
CA ARG A 76 2.07 -22.86 4.74
C ARG A 76 1.15 -24.02 5.06
N GLU A 77 0.99 -24.34 6.34
CA GLU A 77 0.10 -25.42 6.78
C GLU A 77 -1.35 -25.18 6.35
N ARG A 78 -1.85 -23.95 6.51
CA ARG A 78 -3.23 -23.58 6.09
C ARG A 78 -3.48 -23.67 4.60
N VAL A 79 -2.47 -23.47 3.76
CA VAL A 79 -2.60 -23.55 2.29
C VAL A 79 -2.56 -25.02 1.82
N LEU A 80 -2.02 -25.92 2.64
CA LEU A 80 -1.89 -27.36 2.35
C LEU A 80 -3.10 -28.20 2.82
N THR A 81 -3.99 -27.64 3.64
CA THR A 81 -5.25 -28.24 4.11
C THR A 81 -6.45 -27.64 3.40
#